data_AF-A0A8J3WGF8-F1
#
_entry.id   AF-A0A8J3WGF8-F1
#
_cell.length_a   1.000
_cell.length_b   1.000
_cell.length_c   1.000
_cell.angle_alpha   90.00
_cell.angle_beta   90.00
_cell.angle_gamma   90.00
#
_symmetry.space_group_name_H-M   'P 1'
#
loop_
_entity.id
_entity.type
_entity.pdbx_description
1 polymer ?
#
loop_
_entity_poly.entity_id
_entity_poly.type
_entity_poly.pdbx_seq_one_letter_code
_entity_poly.pdbx_strand_id
1 'polypeptide(L)'
;MRKITSADYAWENDWQMEIYTVTFVRDLDERETLRRFGVVDDNIHPADDGEVVERIEETEGRCDRVLVTRSGDWTIAFEYDGWEGTRPETLRELTRNGGEAVSVMRHNYAASHDFEHAVDGRIRTAFRPQTPQERWGSHPDALNEDMRELGLEPEPDEEFQYLSDSIPAALALASRICGVLFTPALLDGPLLGGVITDPVPSDPPKGDPLARHALRAIDRNLAEAIDGASPDLQRRAAIAEAHRQCGLAGVAGHPVLTEALASAERGETPPAGYDSPLAALIRSYESELTGHPIDSATGQWMTNPSADPRRPAGERRKIFSIDPATGMPACPSCRWHHRPGQEEREAVRPRWQAAVAVRHALSPDARRAAYNTHFALVYGDQVMADRDHAAAVAAMLRTAPA
;
A
#
# COMPACT_ATOMS: atom_id res chain seq x y z
N MET A 1 -30.10 -23.14 6.44
CA MET A 1 -29.31 -22.12 7.15
C MET A 1 -29.82 -20.75 6.75
N ARG A 2 -29.88 -19.80 7.71
CA ARG A 2 -30.14 -18.40 7.37
C ARG A 2 -28.98 -17.91 6.49
N LYS A 3 -29.30 -17.18 5.42
CA LYS A 3 -28.29 -16.59 4.54
C LYS A 3 -27.59 -15.46 5.29
N ILE A 4 -26.27 -15.49 5.31
CA ILE A 4 -25.45 -14.47 5.99
C ILE A 4 -25.47 -13.19 5.15
N THR A 5 -25.66 -12.05 5.81
CA THR A 5 -25.72 -10.73 5.19
C THR A 5 -24.76 -9.76 5.88
N SER A 6 -24.50 -8.61 5.26
CA SER A 6 -23.69 -7.54 5.87
C SER A 6 -24.24 -7.05 7.21
N ALA A 7 -25.56 -7.15 7.44
CA ALA A 7 -26.20 -6.79 8.70
C ALA A 7 -25.75 -7.67 9.89
N ASP A 8 -25.29 -8.90 9.63
CA ASP A 8 -24.71 -9.77 10.67
C ASP A 8 -23.36 -9.24 11.20
N TYR A 9 -22.77 -8.30 10.46
CA TYR A 9 -21.53 -7.60 10.76
C TYR A 9 -21.76 -6.13 11.14
N ALA A 10 -22.99 -5.74 11.53
CA ALA A 10 -23.28 -4.37 11.95
C ALA A 10 -22.43 -3.90 13.15
N TRP A 11 -21.94 -4.84 13.97
CA TRP A 11 -21.03 -4.58 15.08
C TRP A 11 -19.68 -4.02 14.63
N GLU A 12 -19.29 -4.23 13.37
CA GLU A 12 -17.99 -3.83 12.82
C GLU A 12 -17.82 -2.30 12.81
N ASN A 13 -18.92 -1.58 12.55
CA ASN A 13 -18.94 -0.12 12.58
C ASN A 13 -18.70 0.46 14.00
N ASP A 14 -19.04 -0.30 15.04
CA ASP A 14 -18.82 0.09 16.44
C ASP A 14 -17.49 -0.45 16.98
N TRP A 15 -16.81 -1.33 16.23
CA TRP A 15 -15.55 -1.92 16.63
C TRP A 15 -14.41 -0.95 16.36
N GLN A 16 -13.73 -0.50 17.43
CA GLN A 16 -12.68 0.53 17.35
C GLN A 16 -11.39 0.07 16.66
N MET A 17 -11.35 -1.15 16.12
CA MET A 17 -10.18 -1.68 15.42
C MET A 17 -10.08 -1.05 14.03
N GLU A 18 -9.05 -0.24 13.80
CA GLU A 18 -8.86 0.51 12.56
C GLU A 18 -8.16 -0.31 11.46
N ILE A 19 -7.34 -1.29 11.89
CA ILE A 19 -6.58 -2.18 11.02
C ILE A 19 -6.61 -3.59 11.63
N TYR A 20 -7.05 -4.56 10.84
CA TYR A 20 -6.95 -5.97 11.19
C TYR A 20 -7.03 -6.84 9.94
N THR A 21 -6.50 -8.05 10.05
CA THR A 21 -6.71 -9.10 9.07
C THR A 21 -7.30 -10.32 9.75
N VAL A 22 -8.38 -10.87 9.18
CA VAL A 22 -8.93 -12.17 9.56
C VAL A 22 -8.80 -13.14 8.40
N THR A 23 -8.13 -14.26 8.63
CA THR A 23 -7.93 -15.33 7.64
C THR A 23 -8.54 -16.62 8.14
N PHE A 24 -9.48 -17.16 7.40
CA PHE A 24 -10.07 -18.47 7.65
C PHE A 24 -9.31 -19.50 6.83
N VAL A 25 -8.81 -20.55 7.47
CA VAL A 25 -8.01 -21.60 6.86
C VAL A 25 -8.65 -22.96 7.09
N ARG A 26 -9.00 -23.64 6.01
CA ARG A 26 -9.70 -24.93 6.05
C ARG A 26 -8.73 -26.09 6.27
N ASP A 27 -9.15 -27.06 7.07
CA ASP A 27 -8.47 -28.36 7.26
C ASP A 27 -7.03 -28.29 7.81
N LEU A 28 -6.63 -27.16 8.37
CA LEU A 28 -5.40 -27.03 9.18
C LEU A 28 -5.75 -26.90 10.65
N ASP A 29 -4.88 -27.41 11.52
CA ASP A 29 -4.94 -27.10 12.95
C ASP A 29 -4.27 -25.74 13.25
N GLU A 30 -4.43 -25.28 14.49
CA GLU A 30 -3.92 -24.00 14.97
C GLU A 30 -2.39 -23.89 14.82
N ARG A 31 -1.64 -24.93 15.18
CA ARG A 31 -0.16 -24.92 15.14
C ARG A 31 0.36 -24.93 13.71
N GLU A 32 -0.20 -25.77 12.85
CA GLU A 32 0.18 -25.81 11.43
C GLU A 32 -0.20 -24.51 10.71
N THR A 33 -1.32 -23.88 11.10
CA THR A 33 -1.67 -22.54 10.61
C THR A 33 -0.59 -21.53 10.99
N LEU A 34 -0.22 -21.44 12.28
CA LEU A 34 0.84 -20.55 12.76
C LEU A 34 2.19 -20.80 12.05
N ARG A 35 2.57 -22.07 11.85
CA ARG A 35 3.81 -22.41 11.11
C ARG A 35 3.79 -21.91 9.67
N ARG A 36 2.65 -22.01 8.98
CA ARG A 36 2.50 -21.54 7.60
C ARG A 36 2.46 -20.02 7.49
N PHE A 37 2.10 -19.32 8.56
CA PHE A 37 2.31 -17.89 8.71
C PHE A 37 3.78 -17.51 8.95
N GLY A 38 4.66 -18.46 9.28
CA GLY A 38 6.07 -18.19 9.59
C GLY A 38 6.39 -18.06 11.08
N VAL A 39 5.51 -18.56 11.95
CA VAL A 39 5.77 -18.64 13.39
C VAL A 39 6.58 -19.90 13.71
N VAL A 40 7.75 -19.73 14.32
CA VAL A 40 8.58 -20.85 14.79
C VAL A 40 7.97 -21.51 16.03
N ASP A 41 8.13 -22.83 16.19
CA ASP A 41 7.48 -23.61 17.26
C ASP A 41 7.75 -23.08 18.67
N ASP A 42 8.96 -22.59 18.92
CA ASP A 42 9.38 -22.04 20.21
C ASP A 42 8.66 -20.74 20.57
N ASN A 43 8.08 -20.05 19.58
CA ASN A 43 7.30 -18.83 19.76
C ASN A 43 5.79 -19.11 19.91
N ILE A 44 5.34 -20.35 19.77
CA ILE A 44 3.90 -20.69 19.83
C ILE A 44 3.47 -20.93 21.28
N HIS A 45 2.64 -20.03 21.80
CA HIS A 45 2.08 -20.13 23.15
C HIS A 45 0.70 -19.45 23.24
N PRO A 46 -0.11 -19.76 24.27
CA PRO A 46 -1.30 -18.99 24.57
C PRO A 46 -0.92 -17.55 24.92
N ALA A 47 -1.47 -16.61 24.17
CA ALA A 47 -1.30 -15.18 24.29
C ALA A 47 -2.54 -14.57 24.95
N ASP A 48 -2.36 -13.76 25.99
CA ASP A 48 -3.45 -12.95 26.55
C ASP A 48 -3.49 -11.54 25.97
N ASP A 49 -4.58 -10.82 26.24
CA ASP A 49 -4.80 -9.45 25.74
C ASP A 49 -3.67 -8.49 26.14
N GLY A 50 -3.07 -8.68 27.33
CA GLY A 50 -2.01 -7.83 27.84
C GLY A 50 -0.76 -7.96 26.98
N GLU A 51 -0.37 -9.19 26.66
CA GLU A 51 0.77 -9.46 25.78
C GLU A 51 0.54 -8.96 24.34
N VAL A 52 -0.69 -9.08 23.84
CA VAL A 52 -1.06 -8.55 22.52
C VAL A 52 -0.93 -7.03 22.49
N VAL A 53 -1.47 -6.34 23.49
CA VAL A 53 -1.37 -4.88 23.61
C VAL A 53 0.09 -4.44 23.74
N GLU A 54 0.87 -5.09 24.60
CA GLU A 54 2.31 -4.82 24.74
C GLU A 54 3.02 -4.96 23.40
N ARG A 55 2.74 -6.02 22.63
CA ARG A 55 3.35 -6.21 21.30
C ARG A 55 2.94 -5.14 20.29
N ILE A 56 1.68 -4.73 20.26
CA ILE A 56 1.21 -3.64 19.38
C ILE A 56 1.94 -2.33 19.72
N GLU A 57 2.12 -2.04 21.01
CA GLU A 57 2.87 -0.87 21.47
C GLU A 57 4.35 -0.96 21.07
N GLU A 58 5.00 -2.11 21.31
CA GLU A 58 6.40 -2.38 20.95
C GLU A 58 6.66 -2.24 19.44
N THR A 59 5.71 -2.70 18.61
CA THR A 59 5.82 -2.64 17.16
C THR A 59 5.35 -1.32 16.56
N GLU A 60 4.88 -0.40 17.41
CA GLU A 60 4.27 0.88 17.03
C GLU A 60 3.19 0.66 15.94
N GLY A 61 2.30 -0.32 16.14
CA GLY A 61 1.22 -0.68 15.22
C GLY A 61 1.67 -1.44 13.96
N ARG A 62 2.76 -2.22 14.04
CA ARG A 62 3.19 -3.17 13.00
C ARG A 62 3.20 -4.57 13.57
N CYS A 63 2.08 -4.98 14.17
CA CYS A 63 2.06 -6.23 14.91
C CYS A 63 2.38 -7.37 13.94
N ASP A 64 3.42 -8.11 14.28
CA ASP A 64 3.89 -9.31 13.61
C ASP A 64 3.35 -10.56 14.31
N ARG A 65 2.32 -10.42 15.13
CA ARG A 65 1.69 -11.51 15.86
C ARG A 65 0.40 -11.94 15.18
N VAL A 66 0.24 -13.26 15.08
CA VAL A 66 -0.99 -13.90 14.65
C VAL A 66 -1.55 -14.72 15.81
N LEU A 67 -2.85 -14.56 16.07
CA LEU A 67 -3.62 -15.37 17.01
C LEU A 67 -4.48 -16.34 16.22
N VAL A 68 -4.71 -17.54 16.74
CA VAL A 68 -5.57 -18.54 16.11
C VAL A 68 -6.58 -19.11 17.09
N THR A 69 -7.75 -19.41 16.54
CA THR A 69 -8.81 -20.18 17.21
C THR A 69 -9.46 -21.12 16.21
N ARG A 70 -10.26 -22.08 16.68
CA ARG A 70 -10.93 -23.07 15.81
C ARG A 70 -12.44 -22.93 15.82
N SER A 71 -13.04 -23.02 14.64
CA SER A 71 -14.49 -23.11 14.45
C SER A 71 -14.83 -24.12 13.36
N GLY A 72 -15.32 -25.29 13.77
CA GLY A 72 -15.59 -26.42 12.87
C GLY A 72 -14.34 -26.91 12.15
N ASP A 73 -14.40 -26.94 10.82
CA ASP A 73 -13.31 -27.38 9.94
C ASP A 73 -12.32 -26.25 9.61
N TRP A 74 -12.54 -25.05 10.18
CA TRP A 74 -11.74 -23.86 9.91
C TRP A 74 -10.94 -23.44 11.15
N THR A 75 -9.67 -23.14 10.92
CA THR A 75 -8.86 -22.33 11.83
C THR A 75 -9.01 -20.87 11.42
N ILE A 76 -9.26 -19.99 12.39
CA ILE A 76 -9.40 -18.55 12.19
C ILE A 76 -8.12 -17.93 12.71
N ALA A 77 -7.33 -17.35 11.82
CA ALA A 77 -6.16 -16.56 12.13
C ALA A 77 -6.53 -15.08 12.17
N PHE A 78 -6.06 -14.37 13.19
CA PHE A 78 -6.34 -12.96 13.40
C PHE A 78 -5.04 -12.20 13.65
N GLU A 79 -4.85 -11.10 12.91
CA GLU A 79 -3.72 -10.19 13.03
C GLU A 79 -4.24 -8.81 13.41
N TYR A 80 -3.79 -8.28 14.56
CA TYR A 80 -4.00 -6.88 14.93
C TYR A 80 -3.02 -6.02 14.13
N ASP A 81 -3.45 -4.99 13.42
CA ASP A 81 -2.55 -4.12 12.62
C ASP A 81 -1.63 -4.85 11.59
N GLY A 82 -1.87 -6.15 11.33
CA GLY A 82 -1.09 -7.00 10.43
C GLY A 82 -1.82 -7.29 9.13
N TRP A 83 -1.07 -7.77 8.14
CA TRP A 83 -1.55 -8.04 6.78
C TRP A 83 -0.91 -9.28 6.14
N GLU A 84 -0.18 -10.09 6.91
CA GLU A 84 0.52 -11.26 6.36
C GLU A 84 -0.47 -12.24 5.72
N GLY A 85 -1.66 -12.37 6.28
CA GLY A 85 -2.75 -13.21 5.79
C GLY A 85 -3.38 -12.76 4.46
N THR A 86 -3.07 -11.57 3.94
CA THR A 86 -3.50 -11.13 2.60
C THR A 86 -2.43 -11.36 1.54
N ARG A 87 -1.21 -11.74 1.93
CA ARG A 87 -0.12 -11.92 0.97
C ARG A 87 -0.35 -13.17 0.12
N PRO A 88 -0.18 -13.08 -1.22
CA PRO A 88 -0.31 -14.25 -2.09
C PRO A 88 0.65 -15.39 -1.74
N GLU A 89 1.83 -15.08 -1.19
CA GLU A 89 2.80 -16.10 -0.79
C GLU A 89 2.34 -16.85 0.47
N THR A 90 1.82 -16.13 1.46
CA THR A 90 1.27 -16.72 2.69
C THR A 90 0.03 -17.54 2.39
N LEU A 91 -0.90 -17.00 1.61
CA LEU A 91 -2.10 -17.73 1.17
C LEU A 91 -1.74 -18.97 0.35
N ARG A 92 -0.66 -18.92 -0.44
CA ARG A 92 -0.17 -20.09 -1.16
C ARG A 92 0.30 -21.19 -0.20
N GLU A 93 1.08 -20.82 0.82
CA GLU A 93 1.52 -21.79 1.83
C GLU A 93 0.34 -22.33 2.64
N LEU A 94 -0.57 -21.47 3.10
CA LEU A 94 -1.78 -21.85 3.83
C LEU A 94 -2.65 -22.83 3.03
N THR A 95 -2.73 -22.66 1.72
CA THR A 95 -3.60 -23.48 0.86
C THR A 95 -2.88 -24.57 0.07
N ARG A 96 -1.57 -24.78 0.27
CA ARG A 96 -0.82 -25.83 -0.42
C ARG A 96 -1.42 -27.21 -0.11
N ASN A 97 -1.31 -28.12 -1.07
CA ASN A 97 -1.82 -29.50 -1.01
C ASN A 97 -3.37 -29.57 -0.97
N GLY A 98 -4.05 -28.75 -1.77
CA GLY A 98 -5.51 -28.79 -1.89
C GLY A 98 -6.28 -28.07 -0.78
N GLY A 99 -5.62 -27.22 0.02
CA GLY A 99 -6.26 -26.43 1.07
C GLY A 99 -7.08 -25.26 0.51
N GLU A 100 -7.82 -24.60 1.39
CA GLU A 100 -8.65 -23.44 1.09
C GLU A 100 -8.51 -22.39 2.18
N ALA A 101 -8.40 -21.12 1.78
CA ALA A 101 -8.35 -20.00 2.71
C ALA A 101 -9.11 -18.79 2.15
N VAL A 102 -9.74 -18.03 3.04
CA VAL A 102 -10.32 -16.72 2.72
C VAL A 102 -9.82 -15.69 3.72
N SER A 103 -9.35 -14.55 3.25
CA SER A 103 -8.81 -13.47 4.06
C SER A 103 -9.55 -12.17 3.79
N VAL A 104 -9.83 -11.43 4.86
CA VAL A 104 -10.42 -10.09 4.81
C VAL A 104 -9.54 -9.17 5.66
N MET A 105 -8.99 -8.14 5.02
CA MET A 105 -8.25 -7.08 5.70
C MET A 105 -9.03 -5.79 5.68
N ARG A 106 -9.14 -5.19 6.86
CA ARG A 106 -9.52 -3.80 7.04
C ARG A 106 -8.27 -2.97 7.28
N HIS A 107 -8.20 -1.82 6.64
CA HIS A 107 -7.11 -0.88 6.80
C HIS A 107 -7.56 0.54 6.45
N ASN A 108 -7.98 1.33 7.45
CA ASN A 108 -8.53 2.68 7.22
C ASN A 108 -7.50 3.69 6.66
N TYR A 109 -6.21 3.39 6.80
CA TYR A 109 -5.12 4.31 6.41
C TYR A 109 -4.33 3.90 5.15
N ALA A 110 -4.69 2.78 4.53
CA ALA A 110 -4.05 2.29 3.30
C ALA A 110 -4.88 2.66 2.07
N ALA A 111 -4.31 2.45 0.89
CA ALA A 111 -5.00 2.69 -0.37
C ALA A 111 -6.22 1.76 -0.57
N SER A 112 -6.28 0.62 0.12
CA SER A 112 -7.41 -0.32 0.03
C SER A 112 -7.55 -1.24 1.23
N HIS A 113 -8.76 -1.79 1.37
CA HIS A 113 -9.03 -3.04 2.07
C HIS A 113 -8.81 -4.18 1.08
N ASP A 114 -8.63 -5.41 1.58
CA ASP A 114 -8.40 -6.56 0.70
C ASP A 114 -9.33 -7.73 1.05
N PHE A 115 -9.84 -8.39 0.01
CA PHE A 115 -10.49 -9.68 0.08
C PHE A 115 -9.72 -10.65 -0.80
N GLU A 116 -9.31 -11.78 -0.24
CA GLU A 116 -8.54 -12.81 -0.93
C GLU A 116 -9.14 -14.19 -0.68
N HIS A 117 -9.53 -14.92 -1.73
CA HIS A 117 -9.93 -16.32 -1.66
C HIS A 117 -8.92 -17.17 -2.43
N ALA A 118 -8.25 -18.07 -1.71
CA ALA A 118 -7.21 -18.95 -2.24
C ALA A 118 -7.62 -20.42 -2.13
N VAL A 119 -7.29 -21.20 -3.17
CA VAL A 119 -7.50 -22.64 -3.21
C VAL A 119 -6.28 -23.28 -3.88
N ASP A 120 -5.75 -24.33 -3.27
CA ASP A 120 -4.63 -25.13 -3.80
C ASP A 120 -3.43 -24.29 -4.25
N GLY A 121 -2.96 -23.41 -3.37
CA GLY A 121 -1.78 -22.57 -3.59
C GLY A 121 -2.00 -21.40 -4.57
N ARG A 122 -3.24 -21.13 -4.98
CA ARG A 122 -3.57 -20.12 -5.99
C ARG A 122 -4.69 -19.20 -5.53
N ILE A 123 -4.53 -17.91 -5.79
CA ILE A 123 -5.62 -16.96 -5.67
C ILE A 123 -6.71 -17.33 -6.68
N ARG A 124 -7.89 -17.69 -6.17
CA ARG A 124 -9.08 -18.01 -6.93
C ARG A 124 -9.83 -16.73 -7.30
N THR A 125 -10.16 -15.93 -6.30
CA THR A 125 -10.86 -14.65 -6.46
C THR A 125 -10.30 -13.67 -5.44
N ALA A 126 -9.96 -12.47 -5.89
CA ALA A 126 -9.49 -11.41 -5.02
C ALA A 126 -9.91 -10.05 -5.57
N PHE A 127 -10.16 -9.11 -4.67
CA PHE A 127 -10.60 -7.78 -5.00
C PHE A 127 -10.46 -6.85 -3.80
N ARG A 128 -10.60 -5.55 -4.05
CA ARG A 128 -10.71 -4.56 -2.99
C ARG A 128 -12.20 -4.36 -2.69
N PRO A 129 -12.66 -4.53 -1.44
CA PRO A 129 -14.06 -4.30 -1.08
C PRO A 129 -14.60 -2.92 -1.51
N GLN A 130 -13.76 -1.88 -1.54
CA GLN A 130 -14.18 -0.56 -2.00
C GLN A 130 -14.34 -0.45 -3.52
N THR A 131 -13.69 -1.30 -4.30
CA THR A 131 -13.76 -1.34 -5.77
C THR A 131 -13.97 -2.78 -6.26
N PRO A 132 -15.14 -3.41 -5.99
CA PRO A 132 -15.37 -4.83 -6.32
C PRO A 132 -15.26 -5.18 -7.80
N GLN A 133 -15.43 -4.18 -8.69
CA GLN A 133 -15.19 -4.28 -10.13
C GLN A 133 -13.72 -4.54 -10.50
N GLU A 134 -12.77 -4.17 -9.63
CA GLU A 134 -11.34 -4.41 -9.81
C GLU A 134 -10.92 -5.74 -9.21
N ARG A 135 -11.33 -6.84 -9.86
CA ARG A 135 -11.16 -8.21 -9.35
C ARG A 135 -10.18 -9.03 -10.19
N TRP A 136 -9.42 -9.90 -9.53
CA TRP A 136 -8.39 -10.75 -10.14
C TRP A 136 -8.38 -12.15 -9.53
N GLY A 137 -7.50 -13.02 -10.05
CA GLY A 137 -7.38 -14.42 -9.64
C GLY A 137 -7.58 -15.37 -10.82
N SER A 138 -7.53 -16.67 -10.54
CA SER A 138 -7.75 -17.70 -11.56
C SER A 138 -9.21 -17.81 -12.00
N HIS A 139 -10.16 -17.40 -11.14
CA HIS A 139 -11.60 -17.44 -11.37
C HIS A 139 -12.25 -16.17 -10.79
N PRO A 140 -11.89 -14.98 -11.30
CA PRO A 140 -12.27 -13.72 -10.67
C PRO A 140 -13.79 -13.57 -10.57
N ASP A 141 -14.58 -14.13 -11.50
CA ASP A 141 -16.05 -14.03 -11.53
C ASP A 141 -16.77 -15.00 -10.57
N ALA A 142 -16.05 -15.91 -9.91
CA ALA A 142 -16.66 -17.04 -9.23
C ALA A 142 -17.59 -16.66 -8.07
N LEU A 143 -17.48 -15.44 -7.54
CA LEU A 143 -18.25 -14.95 -6.40
C LEU A 143 -19.26 -13.85 -6.77
N ASN A 144 -19.43 -13.52 -8.06
CA ASN A 144 -20.23 -12.36 -8.49
C ASN A 144 -21.69 -12.39 -8.01
N GLU A 145 -22.31 -13.58 -7.93
CA GLU A 145 -23.69 -13.70 -7.44
C GLU A 145 -23.79 -13.32 -5.96
N ASP A 146 -22.93 -13.89 -5.12
CA ASP A 146 -22.88 -13.57 -3.69
C ASP A 146 -22.48 -12.10 -3.44
N MET A 147 -21.54 -11.58 -4.23
CA MET A 147 -21.10 -10.19 -4.17
C MET A 147 -22.27 -9.23 -4.43
N ARG A 148 -23.04 -9.41 -5.51
CA ARG A 148 -24.22 -8.57 -5.83
C ARG A 148 -25.24 -8.58 -4.71
N GLU A 149 -25.55 -9.75 -4.17
CA GLU A 149 -26.52 -9.87 -3.08
C GLU A 149 -26.05 -9.23 -1.76
N LEU A 150 -24.75 -9.05 -1.58
CA LEU A 150 -24.14 -8.38 -0.44
C LEU A 150 -23.90 -6.88 -0.69
N GLY A 151 -24.24 -6.37 -1.88
CA GLY A 151 -24.04 -4.98 -2.27
C GLY A 151 -22.62 -4.65 -2.74
N LEU A 152 -21.78 -5.66 -2.98
CA LEU A 152 -20.46 -5.52 -3.60
C LEU A 152 -20.61 -5.63 -5.11
N GLU A 153 -21.14 -4.61 -5.80
CA GLU A 153 -21.44 -4.70 -7.24
C GLU A 153 -20.17 -4.92 -8.10
N PRO A 154 -20.00 -6.10 -8.74
CA PRO A 154 -18.84 -6.37 -9.58
C PRO A 154 -18.91 -5.68 -10.96
N GLU A 155 -20.09 -5.27 -11.42
CA GLU A 155 -20.30 -4.66 -12.74
C GLU A 155 -21.22 -3.42 -12.61
N PRO A 156 -20.73 -2.32 -12.01
CA PRO A 156 -21.54 -1.12 -11.81
C PRO A 156 -21.89 -0.45 -13.14
N ASP A 157 -23.06 0.18 -13.19
CA ASP A 157 -23.51 0.96 -14.35
C ASP A 157 -22.60 2.18 -14.64
N GLU A 158 -21.94 2.70 -13.59
CA GLU A 158 -20.92 3.75 -13.69
C GLU A 158 -19.51 3.13 -13.81
N GLU A 159 -18.66 3.68 -14.68
CA GLU A 159 -17.32 3.16 -14.99
C GLU A 159 -16.41 3.01 -13.74
N PHE A 160 -16.69 3.77 -12.68
CA PHE A 160 -16.00 3.64 -11.39
C PHE A 160 -16.95 3.88 -10.22
N GLN A 161 -17.23 2.83 -9.44
CA GLN A 161 -17.95 2.93 -8.18
C GLN A 161 -17.01 2.68 -7.01
N TYR A 162 -17.02 3.58 -6.03
CA TYR A 162 -16.30 3.43 -4.76
C TYR A 162 -17.29 3.21 -3.62
N LEU A 163 -17.20 2.08 -2.93
CA LEU A 163 -18.10 1.71 -1.83
C LEU A 163 -17.49 2.08 -0.47
N SER A 164 -18.08 3.08 0.19
CA SER A 164 -17.86 3.32 1.62
C SER A 164 -18.52 2.22 2.45
N ASP A 165 -17.90 1.81 3.56
CA ASP A 165 -18.43 0.78 4.48
C ASP A 165 -18.63 -0.61 3.83
N SER A 166 -17.62 -1.07 3.09
CA SER A 166 -17.64 -2.35 2.36
C SER A 166 -17.13 -3.55 3.16
N ILE A 167 -16.53 -3.33 4.34
CA ILE A 167 -15.99 -4.40 5.20
C ILE A 167 -17.07 -5.37 5.71
N PRO A 168 -18.24 -4.91 6.22
CA PRO A 168 -19.30 -5.82 6.64
C PRO A 168 -19.74 -6.78 5.53
N ALA A 169 -19.78 -6.30 4.28
CA ALA A 169 -20.11 -7.12 3.12
C ALA A 169 -19.00 -8.12 2.76
N ALA A 170 -17.72 -7.70 2.85
CA ALA A 170 -16.58 -8.59 2.63
C ALA A 170 -16.49 -9.71 3.67
N LEU A 171 -16.74 -9.41 4.94
CA LEU A 171 -16.81 -10.41 6.02
C LEU A 171 -18.00 -11.37 5.82
N ALA A 172 -19.16 -10.85 5.41
CA ALA A 172 -20.31 -11.69 5.07
C ALA A 172 -20.01 -12.63 3.90
N LEU A 173 -19.28 -12.18 2.89
CA LEU A 173 -18.83 -13.01 1.77
C LEU A 173 -17.88 -14.11 2.25
N ALA A 174 -16.91 -13.78 3.10
CA ALA A 174 -16.01 -14.78 3.69
C ALA A 174 -16.79 -15.85 4.46
N SER A 175 -17.79 -15.45 5.25
CA SER A 175 -18.67 -16.39 5.96
C SER A 175 -19.52 -17.27 5.06
N ARG A 176 -19.93 -16.79 3.87
CA ARG A 176 -20.64 -17.64 2.91
C ARG A 176 -19.74 -18.75 2.35
N ILE A 177 -18.45 -18.47 2.23
CA ILE A 177 -17.44 -19.45 1.80
C ILE A 177 -17.12 -20.44 2.92
N CYS A 178 -16.78 -19.95 4.11
CA CYS A 178 -16.30 -20.81 5.20
C CYS A 178 -17.40 -21.37 6.11
N GLY A 179 -18.60 -20.80 6.10
CA GLY A 179 -19.67 -21.18 7.01
C GLY A 179 -19.45 -20.70 8.46
N VAL A 180 -18.41 -19.90 8.71
CA VAL A 180 -18.08 -19.34 10.03
C VAL A 180 -18.50 -17.88 10.08
N LEU A 181 -19.29 -17.52 11.09
CA LEU A 181 -19.59 -16.12 11.41
C LEU A 181 -18.49 -15.59 12.32
N PHE A 182 -17.66 -14.67 11.82
CA PHE A 182 -16.67 -14.01 12.65
C PHE A 182 -17.33 -12.99 13.57
N THR A 183 -16.97 -13.01 14.84
CA THR A 183 -17.38 -12.01 15.83
C THR A 183 -16.20 -11.74 16.76
N PRO A 184 -16.12 -10.55 17.39
CA PRO A 184 -15.05 -10.26 18.35
C PRO A 184 -14.98 -11.26 19.51
N ALA A 185 -16.10 -11.90 19.86
CA ALA A 185 -16.15 -12.93 20.90
C ALA A 185 -15.30 -14.18 20.58
N LEU A 186 -14.92 -14.39 19.32
CA LEU A 186 -13.96 -15.45 18.94
C LEU A 186 -12.53 -15.13 19.38
N LEU A 187 -12.27 -13.88 19.75
CA LEU A 187 -10.99 -13.38 20.26
C LEU A 187 -10.96 -13.30 21.77
N ASP A 188 -12.02 -13.73 22.47
CA ASP A 188 -12.10 -13.64 23.92
C ASP A 188 -11.17 -14.65 24.60
N GLY A 189 -10.30 -14.15 25.48
CA GLY A 189 -9.44 -14.95 26.34
C GLY A 189 -8.14 -15.39 25.66
N PRO A 190 -7.31 -16.18 26.37
CA PRO A 190 -6.02 -16.57 25.85
C PRO A 190 -6.16 -17.44 24.59
N LEU A 191 -5.66 -16.96 23.47
CA LEU A 191 -5.64 -17.67 22.20
C LEU A 191 -4.25 -18.20 21.91
N LEU A 192 -4.14 -19.34 21.23
CA LEU A 192 -2.84 -19.78 20.74
C LEU A 192 -2.34 -18.77 19.71
N GLY A 193 -1.09 -18.33 19.83
CA GLY A 193 -0.52 -17.37 18.90
C GLY A 193 0.98 -17.41 18.88
N GLY A 194 1.57 -16.50 18.11
CA GLY A 194 3.01 -16.28 18.13
C GLY A 194 3.45 -15.21 17.14
N VAL A 195 4.72 -14.85 17.26
CA VAL A 195 5.36 -13.83 16.43
C VAL A 195 5.89 -14.46 15.14
N ILE A 196 5.49 -13.88 14.01
CA ILE A 196 5.95 -14.20 12.66
C ILE A 196 7.41 -13.76 12.56
N THR A 197 8.31 -14.73 12.55
CA THR A 197 9.77 -14.48 12.53
C THR A 197 10.42 -14.98 11.24
N ASP A 198 9.75 -15.87 10.52
CA ASP A 198 10.19 -16.39 9.22
C ASP A 198 9.02 -16.31 8.21
N PRO A 199 8.57 -15.10 7.84
CA PRO A 199 7.46 -14.93 6.91
C PRO A 199 7.80 -15.53 5.55
N VAL A 200 6.78 -15.99 4.82
CA VAL A 200 6.99 -16.56 3.48
C VAL A 200 7.67 -15.50 2.60
N PRO A 201 8.83 -15.79 1.96
CA PRO A 201 9.52 -14.82 1.12
C PRO A 201 8.62 -14.29 0.01
N SER A 202 8.66 -12.99 -0.25
CA SER A 202 7.88 -12.40 -1.34
C SER A 202 8.30 -12.98 -2.69
N ASP A 203 7.33 -13.21 -3.57
CA ASP A 203 7.64 -13.59 -4.94
C ASP A 203 8.43 -12.45 -5.59
N PRO A 204 9.42 -12.75 -6.44
CA PRO A 204 9.98 -11.73 -7.31
C PRO A 204 8.83 -11.16 -8.16
N PRO A 205 8.73 -9.84 -8.33
CA PRO A 205 7.66 -9.22 -9.10
C PRO A 205 7.61 -9.84 -10.51
N LYS A 206 6.52 -10.55 -10.82
CA LYS A 206 6.29 -11.17 -12.14
C LYS A 206 5.62 -10.17 -13.08
N GLY A 207 6.08 -10.14 -14.33
CA GLY A 207 5.52 -9.27 -15.37
C GLY A 207 6.14 -7.87 -15.37
N ASP A 208 5.59 -7.00 -16.22
CA ASP A 208 6.02 -5.61 -16.30
C ASP A 208 5.59 -4.84 -15.04
N PRO A 209 6.51 -4.33 -14.20
CA PRO A 209 6.17 -3.59 -12.98
C PRO A 209 5.39 -2.29 -13.24
N LEU A 210 5.37 -1.82 -14.49
CA LEU A 210 4.64 -0.62 -14.93
C LEU A 210 3.30 -0.96 -15.59
N ALA A 211 2.90 -2.24 -15.69
CA ALA A 211 1.64 -2.66 -16.30
C ALA A 211 0.41 -2.10 -15.58
N ARG A 212 0.49 -1.92 -14.25
CA ARG A 212 -0.57 -1.34 -13.40
C ARG A 212 -0.29 0.10 -12.98
N HIS A 213 0.69 0.77 -13.60
CA HIS A 213 1.04 2.13 -13.22
C HIS A 213 -0.10 3.10 -13.54
N ALA A 214 -0.45 3.98 -12.60
CA ALA A 214 -1.60 4.87 -12.72
C ALA A 214 -1.57 5.78 -13.96
N LEU A 215 -0.37 6.18 -14.43
CA LEU A 215 -0.21 6.88 -15.72
C LEU A 215 -0.91 6.16 -16.89
N ARG A 216 -0.90 4.81 -16.93
CA ARG A 216 -1.56 4.05 -18.02
C ARG A 216 -3.08 4.20 -18.00
N ALA A 217 -3.67 4.34 -16.82
CA ALA A 217 -5.11 4.51 -16.67
C ALA A 217 -5.52 5.94 -17.07
N ILE A 218 -4.70 6.93 -16.72
CA ILE A 218 -5.05 8.35 -16.85
C ILE A 218 -4.65 8.91 -18.22
N ASP A 219 -3.50 8.51 -18.75
CA ASP A 219 -3.03 8.92 -20.08
C ASP A 219 -2.30 7.75 -20.76
N ARG A 220 -3.11 6.89 -21.38
CA ARG A 220 -2.64 5.75 -22.17
C ARG A 220 -1.71 6.19 -23.31
N ASN A 221 -1.99 7.34 -23.92
CA ASN A 221 -1.26 7.86 -25.06
C ASN A 221 0.19 8.20 -24.69
N LEU A 222 0.40 8.91 -23.57
CA LEU A 222 1.73 9.20 -23.04
C LEU A 222 2.44 7.93 -22.56
N ALA A 223 1.74 7.02 -21.89
CA ALA A 223 2.31 5.75 -21.45
C ALA A 223 2.86 4.91 -22.62
N GLU A 224 2.08 4.77 -23.70
CA GLU A 224 2.51 4.05 -24.92
C GLU A 224 3.68 4.74 -25.62
N ALA A 225 3.72 6.08 -25.61
CA ALA A 225 4.85 6.83 -26.16
C ALA A 225 6.14 6.59 -25.36
N ILE A 226 6.05 6.51 -24.02
CA ILE A 226 7.19 6.15 -23.16
C ILE A 226 7.64 4.72 -23.44
N ASP A 227 6.71 3.76 -23.57
CA ASP A 227 7.02 2.36 -23.86
C ASP A 227 7.75 2.15 -25.18
N GLY A 228 7.37 2.91 -26.21
CA GLY A 228 7.97 2.82 -27.54
C GLY A 228 9.29 3.59 -27.70
N ALA A 229 9.64 4.46 -26.76
CA ALA A 229 10.85 5.27 -26.83
C ALA A 229 12.10 4.50 -26.36
N SER A 230 13.26 4.84 -26.93
CA SER A 230 14.54 4.28 -26.48
C SER A 230 14.87 4.72 -25.04
N PRO A 231 15.68 3.96 -24.28
CA PRO A 231 16.06 4.35 -22.92
C PRO A 231 16.68 5.75 -22.81
N ASP A 232 17.42 6.18 -23.83
CA ASP A 232 18.01 7.52 -23.89
C ASP A 232 16.96 8.61 -24.05
N LEU A 233 15.91 8.36 -24.84
CA LEU A 233 14.77 9.27 -24.98
C LEU A 233 13.93 9.32 -23.71
N GLN A 234 13.67 8.18 -23.08
CA GLN A 234 12.97 8.09 -21.79
C GLN A 234 13.70 8.89 -20.71
N ARG A 235 15.03 8.72 -20.61
CA ARG A 235 15.87 9.44 -19.64
C ARG A 235 15.87 10.95 -19.91
N ARG A 236 16.05 11.37 -21.17
CA ARG A 236 16.01 12.80 -21.54
C ARG A 236 14.66 13.43 -21.25
N ALA A 237 13.56 12.74 -21.55
CA ALA A 237 12.22 13.23 -21.23
C ALA A 237 12.02 13.37 -19.72
N ALA A 238 12.43 12.38 -18.92
CA ALA A 238 12.34 12.43 -17.46
C ALA A 238 13.14 13.59 -16.86
N ILE A 239 14.36 13.85 -17.36
CA ILE A 239 15.21 14.97 -16.91
C ILE A 239 14.60 16.32 -17.32
N ALA A 240 14.15 16.44 -18.58
CA ALA A 240 13.54 17.67 -19.07
C ALA A 240 12.26 18.03 -18.29
N GLU A 241 11.44 17.03 -17.97
CA GLU A 241 10.24 17.25 -17.16
C GLU A 241 10.58 17.63 -15.72
N ALA A 242 11.60 17.01 -15.11
CA ALA A 242 12.06 17.41 -13.78
C ALA A 242 12.59 18.86 -13.75
N HIS A 243 13.31 19.30 -14.79
CA HIS A 243 13.71 20.71 -14.98
C HIS A 243 12.49 21.64 -15.08
N ARG A 244 11.51 21.28 -15.91
CA ARG A 244 10.27 22.06 -16.08
C ARG A 244 9.55 22.24 -14.76
N GLN A 245 9.40 21.17 -13.98
CA GLN A 245 8.75 21.23 -12.67
C GLN A 245 9.52 22.09 -11.67
N CYS A 246 10.86 22.02 -11.67
CA CYS A 246 11.68 22.93 -10.86
C CYS A 246 11.49 24.40 -11.26
N GLY A 247 11.36 24.68 -12.56
CA GLY A 247 11.09 26.02 -13.09
C GLY A 247 9.72 26.55 -12.65
N LEU A 248 8.67 25.76 -12.83
CA LEU A 248 7.30 26.09 -12.43
C LEU A 248 7.16 26.28 -10.91
N ALA A 249 7.87 25.47 -10.12
CA ALA A 249 7.88 25.59 -8.66
C ALA A 249 8.80 26.70 -8.13
N GLY A 250 9.54 27.41 -9.01
CA GLY A 250 10.47 28.48 -8.61
C GLY A 250 11.71 28.01 -7.85
N VAL A 251 12.08 26.73 -7.97
CA VAL A 251 13.20 26.09 -7.25
C VAL A 251 14.37 25.67 -8.15
N ALA A 252 14.39 26.10 -9.42
CA ALA A 252 15.44 25.76 -10.38
C ALA A 252 16.87 26.13 -9.92
N GLY A 253 17.02 27.15 -9.08
CA GLY A 253 18.31 27.57 -8.52
C GLY A 253 18.69 26.87 -7.21
N HIS A 254 17.90 25.92 -6.71
CA HIS A 254 18.19 25.26 -5.44
C HIS A 254 19.39 24.29 -5.61
N PRO A 255 20.51 24.47 -4.90
CA PRO A 255 21.78 23.79 -5.19
C PRO A 255 21.68 22.26 -5.16
N VAL A 256 20.89 21.71 -4.22
CA VAL A 256 20.66 20.26 -4.13
C VAL A 256 19.91 19.71 -5.35
N LEU A 257 18.93 20.45 -5.88
CA LEU A 257 18.16 20.01 -7.05
C LEU A 257 19.00 20.16 -8.32
N THR A 258 19.75 21.26 -8.43
CA THR A 258 20.67 21.50 -9.54
C THR A 258 21.74 20.41 -9.64
N GLU A 259 22.38 20.03 -8.54
CA GLU A 259 23.40 18.96 -8.57
C GLU A 259 22.77 17.60 -8.88
N ALA A 260 21.61 17.29 -8.30
CA ALA A 260 20.89 16.05 -8.59
C ALA A 260 20.50 15.92 -10.07
N LEU A 261 20.01 17.00 -10.69
CA LEU A 261 19.69 17.04 -12.12
C LEU A 261 20.95 16.92 -12.98
N ALA A 262 22.04 17.60 -12.62
CA ALA A 262 23.31 17.49 -13.32
C ALA A 262 23.89 16.05 -13.24
N SER A 263 23.70 15.37 -12.10
CA SER A 263 24.08 13.95 -11.93
C SER A 263 23.23 13.06 -12.84
N ALA A 264 21.90 13.27 -12.90
CA ALA A 264 21.02 12.55 -13.81
C ALA A 264 21.40 12.75 -15.28
N GLU A 265 21.79 13.96 -15.69
CA GLU A 265 22.27 14.30 -17.04
C GLU A 265 23.57 13.58 -17.41
N ARG A 266 24.47 13.40 -16.43
CA ARG A 266 25.71 12.61 -16.60
C ARG A 266 25.45 11.09 -16.65
N GLY A 267 24.20 10.66 -16.45
CA GLY A 267 23.84 9.24 -16.33
C GLY A 267 24.35 8.62 -15.03
N GLU A 268 24.76 9.45 -14.07
CA GLU A 268 25.11 9.01 -12.74
C GLU A 268 23.82 8.69 -11.99
N THR A 269 23.72 7.47 -11.49
CA THR A 269 22.64 7.05 -10.58
C THR A 269 23.27 6.84 -9.21
N PRO A 270 23.74 7.92 -8.55
CA PRO A 270 24.22 7.78 -7.19
C PRO A 270 23.10 7.11 -6.39
N PRO A 271 23.42 6.23 -5.43
CA PRO A 271 22.39 5.72 -4.56
C PRO A 271 21.69 6.94 -3.95
N ALA A 272 20.42 7.15 -4.32
CA ALA A 272 19.54 8.08 -3.64
C ALA A 272 19.22 7.45 -2.27
N GLY A 273 20.29 7.29 -1.48
CA GLY A 273 20.25 6.78 -0.14
C GLY A 273 19.44 7.74 0.71
N TYR A 274 18.89 7.20 1.79
CA TYR A 274 18.11 7.95 2.76
C TYR A 274 18.87 9.18 3.29
N ASP A 275 20.20 9.11 3.36
CA ASP A 275 21.06 10.19 3.85
C ASP A 275 21.55 11.15 2.75
N SER A 276 21.04 11.04 1.53
CA SER A 276 21.40 11.98 0.46
C SER A 276 20.82 13.38 0.73
N PRO A 277 21.52 14.45 0.30
CA PRO A 277 21.00 15.83 0.42
C PRO A 277 19.62 16.00 -0.22
N LEU A 278 19.35 15.31 -1.34
CA LEU A 278 18.05 15.31 -2.00
C LEU A 278 16.96 14.65 -1.14
N ALA A 279 17.27 13.51 -0.50
CA ALA A 279 16.33 12.85 0.40
C ALA A 279 16.03 13.70 1.64
N ALA A 280 17.03 14.39 2.20
CA ALA A 280 16.84 15.33 3.30
C ALA A 280 15.96 16.52 2.91
N LEU A 281 16.16 17.09 1.72
CA LEU A 281 15.33 18.18 1.19
C LEU A 281 13.87 17.74 1.01
N ILE A 282 13.65 16.55 0.42
CA ILE A 282 12.30 16.00 0.25
C ILE A 282 11.63 15.83 1.61
N ARG A 283 12.33 15.28 2.62
CA ARG A 283 11.79 15.17 3.99
C ARG A 283 11.41 16.52 4.57
N SER A 284 12.24 17.56 4.39
CA SER A 284 11.91 18.92 4.85
C SER A 284 10.57 19.40 4.28
N TYR A 285 10.34 19.20 2.99
CA TYR A 285 9.07 19.55 2.38
C TYR A 285 7.92 18.66 2.86
N GLU A 286 8.14 17.36 3.04
CA GLU A 286 7.14 16.45 3.63
C GLU A 286 6.77 16.89 5.06
N SER A 287 7.73 17.42 5.83
CA SER A 287 7.52 17.93 7.19
C SER A 287 6.64 19.16 7.17
N GLU A 288 6.94 20.12 6.29
CA GLU A 288 6.11 21.30 6.05
C GLU A 288 4.68 20.92 5.59
N LEU A 289 4.53 19.90 4.75
CA LEU A 289 3.22 19.44 4.25
C LEU A 289 2.38 18.75 5.34
N THR A 290 3.02 17.99 6.23
CA THR A 290 2.33 17.11 7.18
C THR A 290 2.27 17.67 8.60
N GLY A 291 3.12 18.64 8.94
CA GLY A 291 3.35 19.10 10.31
C GLY A 291 4.22 18.16 11.14
N HIS A 292 4.71 17.05 10.55
CA HIS A 292 5.53 16.09 11.30
C HIS A 292 6.95 16.66 11.49
N PRO A 293 7.49 16.73 12.71
CA PRO A 293 8.75 17.43 12.93
C PRO A 293 9.98 16.57 12.59
N ILE A 294 11.05 17.26 12.19
CA ILE A 294 12.37 16.69 11.86
C ILE A 294 13.38 17.17 12.90
N ASP A 295 14.27 16.29 13.35
CA ASP A 295 15.42 16.66 14.16
C ASP A 295 16.42 17.46 13.31
N SER A 296 16.67 18.71 13.73
CA SER A 296 17.54 19.63 12.99
C SER A 296 19.03 19.21 12.98
N ALA A 297 19.46 18.38 13.92
CA ALA A 297 20.83 17.87 13.98
C ALA A 297 21.06 16.70 13.02
N THR A 298 20.05 15.83 12.86
CA THR A 298 20.16 14.58 12.09
C THR A 298 19.47 14.64 10.72
N GLY A 299 18.54 15.58 10.51
CA GLY A 299 17.70 15.63 9.32
C GLY A 299 16.78 14.42 9.18
N GLN A 300 16.55 13.70 10.28
CA GLN A 300 15.68 12.54 10.37
C GLN A 300 14.36 12.90 11.05
N TRP A 301 13.32 12.15 10.74
CA TRP A 301 12.01 12.30 11.37
C TRP A 301 12.12 12.08 12.87
N MET A 302 11.51 12.96 13.67
CA MET A 302 11.39 12.68 15.10
C MET A 302 10.44 11.49 15.28
N THR A 303 10.98 10.42 15.84
CA THR A 303 10.21 9.31 16.42
C THR A 303 10.02 9.61 17.91
N ASN A 304 8.91 9.17 18.50
CA ASN A 304 8.49 9.42 19.88
C ASN A 304 9.66 9.33 20.91
N PRO A 305 9.73 10.15 21.99
CA PRO A 305 10.77 10.03 23.04
C PRO A 305 10.82 8.68 23.79
N SER A 306 9.92 7.73 23.53
CA SER A 306 10.02 6.34 24.00
C SER A 306 10.79 5.41 23.06
N ALA A 307 11.31 5.90 21.93
CA ALA A 307 12.09 5.08 21.00
C ALA A 307 13.46 4.72 21.60
N ASP A 308 13.63 3.42 21.88
CA ASP A 308 14.82 2.78 22.44
C ASP A 308 16.13 3.27 21.77
N PRO A 309 17.14 3.71 22.54
CA PRO A 309 18.47 4.05 22.02
C PRO A 309 19.22 2.87 21.38
N ARG A 310 18.65 1.65 21.32
CA ARG A 310 19.25 0.44 20.73
C ARG A 310 18.78 0.08 19.32
N ARG A 311 18.09 0.98 18.61
CA ARG A 311 17.60 0.69 17.25
C ARG A 311 18.74 0.44 16.24
N PRO A 312 18.69 -0.63 15.43
CA PRO A 312 19.59 -0.81 14.29
C PRO A 312 19.30 0.25 13.21
N ALA A 313 20.35 0.95 12.77
CA ALA A 313 20.27 1.85 11.62
C ALA A 313 19.99 1.03 10.35
N GLY A 314 18.73 0.97 9.90
CA GLY A 314 18.40 0.27 8.67
C GLY A 314 16.92 0.01 8.38
N GLU A 315 16.04 0.05 9.39
CA GLU A 315 14.65 -0.33 9.18
C GLU A 315 13.74 0.81 8.71
N ARG A 316 13.22 0.62 7.49
CA ARG A 316 12.42 1.55 6.71
C ARG A 316 11.00 1.65 7.28
N ARG A 317 10.59 2.83 7.75
CA ARG A 317 9.15 3.17 7.85
C ARG A 317 8.77 4.08 6.67
N LYS A 318 7.71 3.74 5.95
CA LYS A 318 6.88 4.77 5.29
C LYS A 318 6.07 5.42 6.43
N ILE A 319 6.53 6.59 6.89
CA ILE A 319 5.85 7.35 7.96
C ILE A 319 4.56 7.99 7.43
N PHE A 320 4.41 8.07 6.10
CA PHE A 320 3.28 8.68 5.41
C PHE A 320 2.59 7.69 4.46
N SER A 321 1.27 7.76 4.38
CA SER A 321 0.50 7.28 3.24
C SER A 321 0.38 8.40 2.20
N ILE A 322 0.06 8.07 0.94
CA ILE A 322 -0.35 9.08 -0.03
C ILE A 322 -1.87 9.18 0.04
N ASP A 323 -2.38 10.37 0.39
CA ASP A 323 -3.79 10.69 0.34
C ASP A 323 -4.26 10.60 -1.13
N PRO A 324 -5.23 9.74 -1.45
CA PRO A 324 -5.67 9.52 -2.82
C PRO A 324 -6.45 10.71 -3.41
N ALA A 325 -7.06 11.57 -2.58
CA ALA A 325 -7.77 12.75 -3.06
C ALA A 325 -6.79 13.88 -3.41
N THR A 326 -5.71 14.01 -2.64
CA THR A 326 -4.79 15.15 -2.78
C THR A 326 -3.43 14.80 -3.39
N GLY A 327 -3.11 13.51 -3.53
CA GLY A 327 -1.80 13.00 -3.95
C GLY A 327 -0.66 13.36 -3.00
N MET A 328 -0.97 13.74 -1.76
CA MET A 328 0.01 14.24 -0.78
C MET A 328 0.41 13.18 0.24
N PRO A 329 1.62 13.27 0.82
CA PRO A 329 1.93 12.57 2.05
C PRO A 329 0.96 12.99 3.16
N ALA A 330 0.33 12.02 3.79
CA ALA A 330 -0.49 12.17 4.98
C ALA A 330 0.11 11.34 6.11
N CYS A 331 0.21 11.95 7.30
CA CYS A 331 0.58 11.27 8.53
C CYS A 331 -0.70 10.98 9.32
N PRO A 332 -1.23 9.75 9.30
CA PRO A 332 -2.46 9.41 10.03
C PRO A 332 -2.29 9.49 11.56
N SER A 333 -1.06 9.34 12.07
CA SER A 333 -0.74 9.30 13.50
C SER A 333 -0.32 10.66 14.10
N CYS A 334 -0.21 11.72 13.30
CA CYS A 334 0.29 13.00 13.77
C CYS A 334 -0.76 13.77 14.57
N ARG A 335 -0.78 13.53 15.89
CA ARG A 335 -1.35 14.45 16.91
C ARG A 335 -0.37 15.56 17.32
N TRP A 336 0.85 15.54 16.78
CA TRP A 336 1.89 16.54 17.05
C TRP A 336 1.45 17.90 16.51
N HIS A 337 1.64 18.94 17.33
CA HIS A 337 1.01 20.25 17.21
C HIS A 337 1.08 20.86 15.79
N HIS A 338 -0.08 21.30 15.30
CA HIS A 338 -0.34 21.96 14.00
C HIS A 338 -0.42 21.02 12.80
N ARG A 339 -1.65 20.63 12.42
CA ARG A 339 -1.94 20.08 11.10
C ARG A 339 -1.99 21.26 10.12
N PRO A 340 -1.06 21.36 9.15
CA PRO A 340 -1.04 22.51 8.25
C PRO A 340 -2.36 22.66 7.50
N GLY A 341 -2.81 23.89 7.35
CA GLY A 341 -4.02 24.25 6.59
C GLY A 341 -3.84 23.98 5.09
N GLN A 342 -4.93 24.00 4.34
CA GLN A 342 -4.89 23.77 2.89
C GLN A 342 -3.98 24.77 2.16
N GLU A 343 -4.07 26.06 2.50
CA GLU A 343 -3.25 27.12 1.91
C GLU A 343 -1.75 26.92 2.19
N GLU A 344 -1.39 26.56 3.43
CA GLU A 344 0.00 26.26 3.82
C GLU A 344 0.55 25.07 3.02
N ARG A 345 -0.27 24.04 2.80
CA ARG A 345 0.10 22.88 1.98
C ARG A 345 0.25 23.24 0.51
N GLU A 346 -0.65 24.05 -0.05
CA GLU A 346 -0.59 24.50 -1.43
C GLU A 346 0.65 25.35 -1.71
N ALA A 347 1.15 26.12 -0.72
CA ALA A 347 2.39 26.87 -0.84
C ALA A 347 3.67 26.00 -0.86
N VAL A 348 3.62 24.77 -0.35
CA VAL A 348 4.77 23.85 -0.28
C VAL A 348 4.72 22.82 -1.40
N ARG A 349 3.52 22.40 -1.79
CA ARG A 349 3.26 21.31 -2.75
C ARG A 349 4.08 21.40 -4.03
N PRO A 350 4.20 22.54 -4.75
CA PRO A 350 4.97 22.60 -5.99
C PRO A 350 6.46 22.26 -5.77
N ARG A 351 7.04 22.75 -4.67
CA ARG A 351 8.45 22.53 -4.31
C ARG A 351 8.70 21.05 -3.99
N TRP A 352 7.77 20.43 -3.25
CA TRP A 352 7.81 18.99 -2.99
C TRP A 352 7.68 18.15 -4.26
N GLN A 353 6.69 18.44 -5.11
CA GLN A 353 6.48 17.72 -6.37
C GLN A 353 7.72 17.82 -7.29
N ALA A 354 8.31 19.01 -7.41
CA ALA A 354 9.54 19.21 -8.17
C ALA A 354 10.71 18.38 -7.61
N ALA A 355 10.93 18.39 -6.29
CA ALA A 355 11.99 17.59 -5.67
C ALA A 355 11.78 16.07 -5.85
N VAL A 356 10.52 15.61 -5.77
CA VAL A 356 10.14 14.22 -6.05
C VAL A 356 10.38 13.84 -7.51
N ALA A 357 10.07 14.73 -8.46
CA ALA A 357 10.35 14.52 -9.87
C ALA A 357 11.86 14.41 -10.16
N VAL A 358 12.69 15.22 -9.50
CA VAL A 358 14.16 15.10 -9.58
C VAL A 358 14.63 13.74 -9.05
N ARG A 359 14.08 13.26 -7.91
CA ARG A 359 14.36 11.91 -7.40
C ARG A 359 13.95 10.82 -8.39
N HIS A 360 12.83 10.98 -9.08
CA HIS A 360 12.38 10.02 -10.09
C HIS A 360 13.28 10.02 -11.34
N ALA A 361 13.74 11.19 -11.79
CA ALA A 361 14.68 11.31 -12.91
C ALA A 361 16.03 10.61 -12.66
N LEU A 362 16.44 10.48 -11.39
CA LEU A 362 17.64 9.73 -10.97
C LEU A 362 17.46 8.20 -10.97
N SER A 363 16.27 7.67 -11.33
CA SER A 363 16.07 6.23 -11.38
C SER A 363 17.03 5.57 -12.39
N PRO A 364 17.66 4.44 -12.04
CA PRO A 364 18.51 3.71 -12.98
C PRO A 364 17.70 3.13 -14.15
N ASP A 365 16.43 2.78 -13.89
CA ASP A 365 15.48 2.35 -14.91
C ASP A 365 14.89 3.58 -15.61
N ALA A 366 15.32 3.83 -16.84
CA ALA A 366 14.92 5.00 -17.63
C ALA A 366 13.40 5.02 -17.90
N ARG A 367 12.79 3.86 -18.08
CA ARG A 367 11.36 3.73 -18.30
C ARG A 367 10.59 4.09 -17.03
N ARG A 368 11.01 3.57 -15.88
CA ARG A 368 10.46 3.95 -14.57
C ARG A 368 10.67 5.43 -14.26
N ALA A 369 11.81 6.01 -14.63
CA ALA A 369 12.05 7.44 -14.50
C ALA A 369 11.00 8.23 -15.28
N ALA A 370 10.80 7.91 -16.57
CA ALA A 370 9.81 8.56 -17.41
C ALA A 370 8.37 8.41 -16.86
N TYR A 371 7.96 7.21 -16.45
CA TYR A 371 6.62 6.98 -15.89
C TYR A 371 6.34 7.82 -14.64
N ASN A 372 7.27 7.82 -13.69
CA ASN A 372 7.05 8.50 -12.41
C ASN A 372 7.13 10.02 -12.53
N THR A 373 8.07 10.56 -13.31
CA THR A 373 8.21 12.02 -13.46
C THR A 373 7.01 12.64 -14.19
N HIS A 374 6.47 11.95 -15.20
CA HIS A 374 5.35 12.46 -16.01
C HIS A 374 3.97 12.16 -15.43
N PHE A 375 3.86 11.33 -14.38
CA PHE A 375 2.59 11.06 -13.73
C PHE A 375 1.89 12.35 -13.25
N ALA A 376 2.65 13.31 -12.74
CA ALA A 376 2.15 14.60 -12.28
C ALA A 376 1.53 15.46 -13.41
N LEU A 377 1.81 15.17 -14.69
CA LEU A 377 1.26 15.92 -15.82
C LEU A 377 -0.23 15.71 -16.04
N VAL A 378 -0.78 14.59 -15.56
CA VAL A 378 -2.11 14.14 -15.96
C VAL A 378 -3.06 13.87 -14.79
N TYR A 379 -2.55 13.93 -13.55
CA TYR A 379 -3.32 13.64 -12.34
C TYR A 379 -4.08 14.87 -11.80
N GLY A 380 -5.29 15.12 -12.34
CA GLY A 380 -6.33 15.98 -11.73
C GLY A 380 -5.93 17.42 -11.39
N ASP A 381 -6.63 18.05 -10.43
CA ASP A 381 -6.47 19.44 -9.95
C ASP A 381 -5.13 19.70 -9.20
N GLN A 382 -4.08 18.94 -9.51
CA GLN A 382 -2.76 19.16 -8.95
C GLN A 382 -2.08 20.37 -9.60
N VAL A 383 -1.29 21.10 -8.81
CA VAL A 383 -0.67 22.40 -9.17
C VAL A 383 0.27 22.32 -10.39
N MET A 384 0.66 21.13 -10.84
CA MET A 384 1.63 20.90 -11.91
C MET A 384 1.09 20.09 -13.10
N ALA A 385 -0.22 19.76 -13.08
CA ALA A 385 -0.88 19.04 -14.17
C ALA A 385 -1.05 19.94 -15.40
N ASP A 386 -0.72 19.42 -16.57
CA ASP A 386 -0.76 20.12 -17.86
C ASP A 386 -0.96 19.10 -18.99
N ARG A 387 -2.22 18.89 -19.38
CA ARG A 387 -2.59 17.88 -20.39
C ARG A 387 -2.08 18.24 -21.79
N ASP A 388 -1.98 19.52 -22.11
CA ASP A 388 -1.48 19.96 -23.42
C ASP A 388 0.03 19.70 -23.51
N HIS A 389 0.77 19.96 -22.43
CA HIS A 389 2.19 19.59 -22.34
C HIS A 389 2.39 18.06 -22.35
N ALA A 390 1.53 17.29 -21.67
CA ALA A 390 1.56 15.82 -21.73
C ALA A 390 1.45 15.31 -23.18
N ALA A 391 0.53 15.87 -23.96
CA ALA A 391 0.38 15.53 -25.38
C ALA A 391 1.61 15.92 -26.20
N ALA A 392 2.24 17.07 -25.92
CA ALA A 392 3.47 17.50 -26.58
C ALA A 392 4.65 16.55 -26.28
N VAL A 393 4.80 16.11 -25.03
CA VAL A 393 5.83 15.13 -24.64
C VAL A 393 5.60 13.79 -25.34
N ALA A 394 4.36 13.31 -25.40
CA ALA A 394 4.03 12.07 -26.11
C ALA A 394 4.39 12.14 -27.61
N ALA A 395 4.13 13.29 -28.25
CA ALA A 395 4.51 13.50 -29.65
C ALA A 395 6.03 13.53 -29.85
N MET A 396 6.78 14.18 -28.94
CA MET A 396 8.24 14.20 -28.96
C MET A 396 8.83 12.79 -28.84
N LEU A 397 8.33 11.97 -27.91
CA LEU A 397 8.81 10.60 -27.66
C LEU A 397 8.61 9.68 -28.88
N ARG A 398 7.59 9.93 -29.71
CA ARG A 398 7.28 9.13 -30.91
C ARG A 398 8.03 9.55 -32.17
N THR A 399 8.48 10.80 -32.23
CA THR A 399 9.09 11.40 -33.44
C THR A 399 10.60 11.24 -33.51
N ALA A 400 11.25 10.92 -32.38
CA ALA A 400 12.68 10.67 -32.34
C ALA A 400 12.99 9.23 -32.82
N PRO A 401 13.91 9.04 -33.78
CA PRO A 401 14.27 7.71 -34.27
C PRO A 401 14.86 6.85 -33.14
N ALA A 402 14.45 5.58 -33.13
CA ALA A 402 14.81 4.57 -32.12
C ALA A 402 16.31 4.31 -32.01
#